data_AF-A0AB36CUM6-F1
#
_entry.id   AF-A0AB36CUM6-F1
#
_cell.length_a   1.000
_cell.length_b   1.000
_cell.length_c   1.000
_cell.angle_alpha   90.00
_cell.angle_beta   90.00
_cell.angle_gamma   90.00
#
_symmetry.space_group_name_H-M   'P 1'
#
loop_
_entity.id
_entity.type
_entity.pdbx_description
1 polymer ?
#
loop_
_entity_poly.entity_id
_entity_poly.type
_entity_poly.pdbx_seq_one_letter_code
_entity_poly.pdbx_strand_id
1 'polypeptide(L)'
;MAHGQTLTIDDYFQRAQDAADQIKRNADELVRLEASGELDFKNKPEQIGNMEGDLEAFKYNLKMASDGGHPIASYLLANTLSKPGPTEQQRRETCELYEKAMDQGFLAAAVAYFHRCDQDSMKSDRRDAGHLKYLQTLEELLQEPDIFADFYPMPAKRALCFQDLQPGLSKERVIGSLQARAVALMLTEDQYRAEANYILAMSRVNESGRLDRQNVVYLDKAEALGCHDFMGISARIRSEAKSVGKP
;
A
#
# COMPACT_ATOMS: atom_id res chain seq x y z
N MET A 1 -16.00 -30.51 30.23
CA MET A 1 -15.37 -29.17 30.20
C MET A 1 -14.80 -29.00 28.81
N ALA A 2 -15.42 -28.16 27.98
CA ALA A 2 -14.87 -27.85 26.67
C ALA A 2 -13.67 -26.93 26.89
N HIS A 3 -12.45 -27.41 26.65
CA HIS A 3 -11.30 -26.53 26.51
C HIS A 3 -11.54 -25.67 25.26
N GLY A 4 -12.06 -24.46 25.45
CA GLY A 4 -12.08 -23.47 24.39
C GLY A 4 -10.65 -23.22 23.95
N GLN A 5 -10.32 -23.56 22.70
CA GLN A 5 -9.00 -23.26 22.15
C GLN A 5 -8.81 -21.75 22.14
N THR A 6 -7.79 -21.27 22.84
CA THR A 6 -7.31 -19.89 22.72
C THR A 6 -6.71 -19.74 21.33
N LEU A 7 -7.26 -18.82 20.53
CA LEU A 7 -6.74 -18.52 19.20
C LEU A 7 -5.37 -17.86 19.29
N THR A 8 -4.47 -18.28 18.42
CA THR A 8 -3.15 -17.66 18.22
C THR A 8 -3.25 -16.47 17.28
N ILE A 9 -2.15 -15.69 17.19
CA ILE A 9 -2.03 -14.56 16.25
C ILE A 9 -2.23 -15.04 14.81
N ASP A 10 -1.63 -16.17 14.45
CA ASP A 10 -1.72 -16.76 13.12
C ASP A 10 -3.12 -17.32 12.84
N ASP A 11 -3.82 -17.84 13.86
CA ASP A 11 -5.23 -18.24 13.70
C ASP A 11 -6.14 -17.04 13.37
N TYR A 12 -5.90 -15.89 14.02
CA TYR A 12 -6.62 -14.66 13.68
C TYR A 12 -6.26 -14.19 12.28
N PHE A 13 -4.99 -14.22 11.90
CA PHE A 13 -4.58 -13.82 10.57
C PHE A 13 -5.16 -14.72 9.48
N GLN A 14 -5.15 -16.04 9.68
CA GLN A 14 -5.78 -17.00 8.76
C GLN A 14 -7.28 -16.75 8.60
N ARG A 15 -8.00 -16.48 9.70
CA ARG A 15 -9.42 -16.11 9.64
C ARG A 15 -9.66 -14.81 8.87
N ALA A 16 -8.74 -13.86 8.93
CA ALA A 16 -8.80 -12.67 8.10
C ALA A 16 -8.63 -13.01 6.61
N GLN A 17 -7.70 -13.91 6.27
CA GLN A 17 -7.53 -14.38 4.88
C GLN A 17 -8.79 -15.10 4.37
N ASP A 18 -9.37 -15.99 5.18
CA ASP A 18 -10.61 -16.70 4.81
C ASP A 18 -11.78 -15.73 4.56
N ALA A 19 -11.90 -14.69 5.40
CA ALA A 19 -12.89 -13.62 5.23
C ALA A 19 -12.62 -12.80 3.95
N ALA A 20 -11.36 -12.46 3.67
CA ALA A 20 -10.98 -11.75 2.45
C ALA A 20 -11.32 -12.56 1.19
N ASP A 21 -11.08 -13.88 1.21
CA ASP A 21 -11.44 -14.79 0.13
C ASP A 21 -12.96 -14.85 -0.09
N GLN A 22 -13.74 -14.83 0.99
CA GLN A 22 -15.20 -14.76 0.89
C GLN A 22 -15.67 -13.43 0.28
N ILE A 23 -15.10 -12.31 0.73
CA ILE A 23 -15.38 -10.98 0.16
C ILE A 23 -15.06 -10.96 -1.33
N LYS A 24 -13.92 -11.55 -1.74
CA LYS A 24 -13.51 -11.64 -3.14
C LYS A 24 -14.51 -12.46 -3.96
N ARG A 25 -14.92 -13.65 -3.48
CA ARG A 25 -15.96 -14.47 -4.16
C ARG A 25 -17.28 -13.72 -4.32
N ASN A 26 -17.71 -13.01 -3.29
CA ASN A 26 -18.93 -12.21 -3.33
C ASN A 26 -18.79 -11.06 -4.34
N ALA A 27 -17.65 -10.38 -4.38
CA ALA A 27 -17.37 -9.33 -5.36
C ALA A 27 -17.34 -9.85 -6.80
N ASP A 28 -16.70 -11.01 -7.04
CA ASP A 28 -16.68 -11.69 -8.34
C ASP A 28 -18.11 -12.01 -8.83
N GLU A 29 -18.98 -12.46 -7.92
CA GLU A 29 -20.39 -12.72 -8.24
C GLU A 29 -21.16 -11.43 -8.58
N LEU A 30 -20.93 -10.33 -7.86
CA LEU A 30 -21.56 -9.04 -8.19
C LEU A 30 -21.13 -8.54 -9.56
N VAL A 31 -19.86 -8.72 -9.93
CA VAL A 31 -19.37 -8.37 -11.28
C VAL A 31 -20.05 -9.23 -12.35
N ARG A 32 -20.26 -10.52 -12.08
CA ARG A 32 -20.99 -11.42 -12.99
C ARG A 32 -22.44 -10.97 -13.19
N LEU A 33 -23.14 -10.66 -12.09
CA LEU A 33 -24.53 -10.19 -12.12
C LEU A 33 -24.65 -8.82 -12.81
N GLU A 34 -23.68 -7.92 -12.60
CA GLU A 34 -23.63 -6.64 -13.31
C GLU A 34 -23.52 -6.87 -14.82
N ALA A 35 -22.60 -7.76 -15.22
CA ALA A 35 -22.35 -8.06 -16.64
C ALA A 35 -23.54 -8.75 -17.33
N SER A 36 -24.37 -9.52 -16.60
CA SER A 36 -25.57 -10.15 -17.16
C SER A 36 -26.83 -9.27 -17.08
N GLY A 37 -26.76 -8.10 -16.43
CA GLY A 37 -27.91 -7.23 -16.23
C GLY A 37 -28.89 -7.71 -15.15
N GLU A 38 -28.48 -8.67 -14.33
CA GLU A 38 -29.27 -9.28 -13.25
C GLU A 38 -28.99 -8.66 -11.87
N LEU A 39 -28.13 -7.64 -11.83
CA LEU A 39 -27.78 -6.95 -10.59
C LEU A 39 -28.93 -6.07 -10.10
N ASP A 40 -29.58 -6.52 -9.02
CA ASP A 40 -30.64 -5.77 -8.35
C ASP A 40 -30.34 -5.61 -6.85
N PHE A 41 -29.70 -4.49 -6.51
CA PHE A 41 -29.37 -4.13 -5.12
C PHE A 41 -30.61 -3.87 -4.26
N LYS A 42 -31.77 -3.55 -4.85
CA LYS A 42 -32.99 -3.25 -4.08
C LYS A 42 -33.68 -4.51 -3.58
N ASN A 43 -33.53 -5.63 -4.29
CA ASN A 43 -34.23 -6.88 -4.00
C ASN A 43 -33.35 -7.99 -3.39
N LYS A 44 -32.06 -7.73 -3.09
CA LYS A 44 -31.15 -8.70 -2.45
C LYS A 44 -30.45 -8.17 -1.18
N PRO A 45 -31.21 -7.77 -0.14
CA PRO A 45 -30.65 -7.22 1.11
C PRO A 45 -29.76 -8.23 1.86
N GLU A 46 -30.02 -9.54 1.73
CA GLU A 46 -29.20 -10.59 2.34
C GLU A 46 -27.76 -10.60 1.80
N GLN A 47 -27.57 -10.31 0.51
CA GLN A 47 -26.23 -10.25 -0.09
C GLN A 47 -25.43 -9.06 0.45
N ILE A 48 -26.10 -7.92 0.67
CA ILE A 48 -25.48 -6.72 1.27
C ILE A 48 -25.12 -7.00 2.73
N GLY A 49 -26.02 -7.58 3.51
CA GLY A 49 -25.78 -7.92 4.92
C GLY A 49 -24.65 -8.93 5.11
N ASN A 50 -24.55 -9.95 4.23
CA ASN A 50 -23.45 -10.91 4.27
C ASN A 50 -22.09 -10.24 3.99
N MET A 51 -22.02 -9.32 3.03
CA MET A 51 -20.79 -8.57 2.73
C MET A 51 -20.36 -7.65 3.89
N GLU A 52 -21.30 -7.02 4.57
CA GLU A 52 -21.02 -6.23 5.77
C GLU A 52 -20.46 -7.11 6.90
N GLY A 53 -21.08 -8.28 7.13
CA GLY A 53 -20.61 -9.26 8.10
C GLY A 53 -19.20 -9.77 7.80
N ASP A 54 -18.93 -10.13 6.55
CA ASP A 54 -17.61 -10.59 6.11
C ASP A 54 -16.55 -9.50 6.28
N LEU A 55 -16.89 -8.24 5.97
CA LEU A 55 -15.99 -7.10 6.13
C LEU A 55 -15.68 -6.80 7.61
N GLU A 56 -16.67 -6.88 8.50
CA GLU A 56 -16.43 -6.69 9.93
C GLU A 56 -15.64 -7.85 10.53
N ALA A 57 -15.90 -9.09 10.10
CA ALA A 57 -15.07 -10.23 10.46
C ALA A 57 -13.62 -10.05 9.99
N PHE A 58 -13.42 -9.59 8.75
CA PHE A 58 -12.09 -9.30 8.21
C PHE A 58 -11.34 -8.27 9.07
N LYS A 59 -11.95 -7.09 9.32
CA LYS A 59 -11.33 -6.04 10.15
C LYS A 59 -11.06 -6.49 11.58
N TYR A 60 -11.99 -7.21 12.20
CA TYR A 60 -11.84 -7.71 13.56
C TYR A 60 -10.64 -8.66 13.66
N ASN A 61 -10.56 -9.65 12.76
CA ASN A 61 -9.48 -10.62 12.77
C ASN A 61 -8.11 -9.97 12.45
N LEU A 62 -8.07 -9.03 11.50
CA LEU A 62 -6.87 -8.22 11.27
C LEU A 62 -6.45 -7.43 12.50
N LYS A 63 -7.40 -6.84 13.22
CA LYS A 63 -7.12 -6.12 14.46
C LYS A 63 -6.54 -7.03 15.53
N MET A 64 -7.12 -8.20 15.76
CA MET A 64 -6.60 -9.16 16.75
C MET A 64 -5.18 -9.62 16.40
N ALA A 65 -4.92 -9.97 15.14
CA ALA A 65 -3.58 -10.35 14.69
C ALA A 65 -2.58 -9.17 14.76
N SER A 66 -3.01 -7.97 14.36
CA SER A 66 -2.21 -6.74 14.44
C SER A 66 -1.85 -6.38 15.88
N ASP A 67 -2.82 -6.40 16.80
CA ASP A 67 -2.59 -6.14 18.23
C ASP A 67 -1.60 -7.16 18.81
N GLY A 68 -1.65 -8.42 18.35
CA GLY A 68 -0.69 -9.47 18.67
C GLY A 68 0.70 -9.32 18.07
N GLY A 69 0.87 -8.47 17.04
CA GLY A 69 2.18 -8.16 16.45
C GLY A 69 2.33 -8.52 14.97
N HIS A 70 1.33 -9.14 14.32
CA HIS A 70 1.46 -9.61 12.95
C HIS A 70 1.63 -8.45 11.94
N PRO A 71 2.79 -8.30 11.26
CA PRO A 71 3.10 -7.13 10.44
C PRO A 71 2.17 -7.00 9.22
N ILE A 72 1.88 -8.12 8.56
CA ILE A 72 0.94 -8.14 7.42
C ILE A 72 -0.47 -7.73 7.85
N ALA A 73 -0.91 -8.16 9.03
CA ALA A 73 -2.22 -7.79 9.54
C ALA A 73 -2.30 -6.29 9.86
N SER A 74 -1.24 -5.71 10.45
CA SER A 74 -1.14 -4.27 10.68
C SER A 74 -1.21 -3.48 9.37
N TYR A 75 -0.50 -3.92 8.33
CA TYR A 75 -0.55 -3.31 7.01
C TYR A 75 -1.95 -3.36 6.37
N LEU A 76 -2.58 -4.54 6.36
CA LEU A 76 -3.91 -4.70 5.78
C LEU A 76 -4.96 -3.92 6.58
N LEU A 77 -4.84 -3.86 7.91
CA LEU A 77 -5.71 -3.05 8.76
C LEU A 77 -5.56 -1.56 8.44
N ALA A 78 -4.33 -1.06 8.33
CA ALA A 78 -4.06 0.33 7.94
C ALA A 78 -4.70 0.66 6.58
N ASN A 79 -4.60 -0.26 5.62
CA ASN A 79 -5.27 -0.13 4.33
C ASN A 79 -6.81 -0.09 4.45
N THR A 80 -7.41 -0.83 5.37
CA THR A 80 -8.87 -0.77 5.59
C THR A 80 -9.32 0.55 6.23
N LEU A 81 -8.49 1.13 7.10
CA LEU A 81 -8.77 2.39 7.79
C LEU A 81 -8.44 3.63 6.94
N SER A 82 -7.55 3.47 5.96
CA SER A 82 -7.12 4.55 5.06
C SER A 82 -8.24 4.98 4.11
N LYS A 83 -8.85 6.13 4.41
CA LYS A 83 -9.91 6.73 3.61
C LYS A 83 -9.53 8.12 3.09
N PRO A 84 -10.17 8.61 2.01
CA PRO A 84 -10.07 10.01 1.61
C PRO A 84 -10.54 10.95 2.73
N GLY A 85 -9.82 12.05 2.96
CA GLY A 85 -10.17 13.05 3.98
C GLY A 85 -10.26 12.49 5.42
N PRO A 86 -9.21 11.80 5.93
CA PRO A 86 -9.23 11.28 7.30
C PRO A 86 -9.15 12.43 8.31
N THR A 87 -9.75 12.26 9.49
CA THR A 87 -9.46 13.12 10.64
C THR A 87 -8.00 12.96 11.05
N GLU A 88 -7.47 13.89 11.83
CA GLU A 88 -6.09 13.80 12.34
C GLU A 88 -5.87 12.53 13.17
N GLN A 89 -6.86 12.17 14.00
CA GLN A 89 -6.83 10.93 14.79
C GLN A 89 -6.78 9.68 13.91
N GLN A 90 -7.64 9.62 12.88
CA GLN A 90 -7.64 8.48 11.94
C GLN A 90 -6.34 8.37 11.15
N ARG A 91 -5.73 9.50 10.80
CA ARG A 91 -4.43 9.53 10.16
C ARG A 91 -3.35 8.97 11.08
N ARG A 92 -3.29 9.42 12.34
CA ARG A 92 -2.34 8.89 13.34
C ARG A 92 -2.47 7.37 13.49
N GLU A 93 -3.69 6.88 13.72
CA GLU A 93 -3.96 5.44 13.86
C GLU A 93 -3.52 4.65 12.62
N THR A 94 -3.76 5.19 11.42
CA THR A 94 -3.31 4.56 10.16
C THR A 94 -1.78 4.54 10.05
N CYS A 95 -1.12 5.63 10.43
CA CYS A 95 0.33 5.77 10.34
C CYS A 95 1.07 4.89 11.34
N GLU A 96 0.58 4.78 12.58
CA GLU A 96 1.11 3.88 13.60
C GLU A 96 1.09 2.41 13.13
N LEU A 97 0.02 2.00 12.43
CA LEU A 97 -0.08 0.65 11.89
C LEU A 97 0.90 0.38 10.74
N TYR A 98 1.10 1.35 9.83
CA TYR A 98 2.13 1.21 8.79
C TYR A 98 3.54 1.21 9.39
N GLU A 99 3.83 2.09 10.35
CA GLU A 99 5.11 2.16 11.04
C GLU A 99 5.42 0.84 11.74
N LYS A 100 4.46 0.26 12.48
CA LYS A 100 4.61 -1.06 13.12
C LYS A 100 4.96 -2.18 12.15
N ALA A 101 4.40 -2.17 10.94
CA ALA A 101 4.70 -3.18 9.93
C ALA A 101 6.06 -2.91 9.25
N MET A 102 6.37 -1.65 8.99
CA MET A 102 7.65 -1.20 8.44
C MET A 102 8.82 -1.51 9.38
N ASP A 103 8.69 -1.25 10.68
CA ASP A 103 9.69 -1.52 11.72
C ASP A 103 10.02 -3.02 11.84
N GLN A 104 9.11 -3.88 11.38
CA GLN A 104 9.30 -5.33 11.31
C GLN A 104 9.87 -5.82 9.98
N GLY A 105 10.23 -4.92 9.07
CA GLY A 105 10.89 -5.26 7.81
C GLY A 105 9.99 -5.28 6.58
N PHE A 106 8.72 -4.84 6.66
CA PHE A 106 7.79 -5.00 5.54
C PHE A 106 7.85 -3.84 4.53
N LEU A 107 8.34 -4.09 3.31
CA LEU A 107 8.57 -3.07 2.28
C LEU A 107 7.28 -2.36 1.84
N ALA A 108 6.20 -3.11 1.64
CA ALA A 108 4.92 -2.52 1.23
C ALA A 108 4.40 -1.50 2.26
N ALA A 109 4.66 -1.73 3.55
CA ALA A 109 4.29 -0.80 4.61
C ALA A 109 5.11 0.49 4.55
N ALA A 110 6.41 0.42 4.25
CA ALA A 110 7.26 1.60 4.08
C ALA A 110 6.77 2.48 2.91
N VAL A 111 6.45 1.86 1.77
CA VAL A 111 5.88 2.56 0.60
C VAL A 111 4.52 3.21 0.94
N ALA A 112 3.64 2.49 1.65
CA ALA A 112 2.35 3.05 2.07
C ALA A 112 2.50 4.18 3.10
N TYR A 113 3.47 4.08 4.01
CA TYR A 113 3.82 5.13 4.98
C TYR A 113 4.21 6.41 4.25
N PHE A 114 5.02 6.34 3.18
CA PHE A 114 5.34 7.52 2.38
C PHE A 114 4.10 8.24 1.84
N HIS A 115 3.17 7.48 1.24
CA HIS A 115 1.98 8.07 0.63
C HIS A 115 0.99 8.68 1.62
N ARG A 116 1.00 8.23 2.88
CA ARG A 116 -0.06 8.55 3.85
C ARG A 116 0.42 9.35 5.05
N CYS A 117 1.72 9.31 5.36
CA CYS A 117 2.27 9.73 6.65
C CYS A 117 3.46 10.68 6.49
N ASP A 118 4.48 10.26 5.74
CA ASP A 118 5.74 11.01 5.61
C ASP A 118 5.59 12.33 4.84
N GLN A 119 4.56 12.47 4.00
CA GLN A 119 4.38 13.66 3.17
C GLN A 119 4.25 14.96 3.97
N ASP A 120 3.75 14.91 5.21
CA ASP A 120 3.60 16.11 6.03
C ASP A 120 4.97 16.56 6.62
N SER A 121 5.85 15.62 6.95
CA SER A 121 7.25 15.89 7.33
C SER A 121 8.02 16.49 6.15
N MET A 122 7.93 15.85 4.97
CA MET A 122 8.65 16.28 3.75
C MET A 122 8.23 17.68 3.26
N LYS A 123 6.95 18.08 3.45
CA LYS A 123 6.48 19.42 3.06
C LYS A 123 7.13 20.55 3.85
N SER A 124 7.56 20.27 5.09
CA SER A 124 8.10 21.28 6.00
C SER A 124 9.61 21.45 5.81
N ASP A 125 10.36 20.34 5.83
CA ASP A 125 11.79 20.30 5.57
C ASP A 125 12.18 18.93 5.00
N ARG A 126 12.86 18.91 3.86
CA ARG A 126 13.40 17.66 3.27
C ARG A 126 14.52 17.04 4.10
N ARG A 127 15.01 17.75 5.11
CA ARG A 127 15.99 17.27 6.10
C ARG A 127 15.39 17.10 7.49
N ASP A 128 14.07 17.07 7.60
CA ASP A 128 13.41 16.66 8.84
C ASP A 128 13.98 15.31 9.31
N ALA A 129 14.29 15.20 10.61
CA ALA A 129 14.97 14.03 11.14
C ALA A 129 14.12 12.76 11.01
N GLY A 130 12.78 12.88 11.13
CA GLY A 130 11.86 11.77 10.92
C GLY A 130 11.86 11.31 9.48
N HIS A 131 11.79 12.26 8.54
CA HIS A 131 11.88 11.97 7.11
C HIS A 131 13.20 11.29 6.73
N LEU A 132 14.34 11.80 7.21
CA LEU A 132 15.65 11.20 6.95
C LEU A 132 15.77 9.79 7.52
N LYS A 133 15.24 9.55 8.73
CA LYS A 133 15.18 8.21 9.33
C LYS A 133 14.33 7.26 8.47
N TYR A 134 13.17 7.72 8.02
CA TYR A 134 12.31 6.95 7.11
C TYR A 134 13.05 6.57 5.81
N LEU A 135 13.73 7.52 5.16
CA LEU A 135 14.50 7.23 3.94
C LEU A 135 15.60 6.21 4.19
N GLN A 136 16.31 6.30 5.32
CA GLN A 136 17.32 5.31 5.69
C GLN A 136 16.71 3.91 5.85
N THR A 137 15.60 3.79 6.58
CA THR A 137 14.87 2.51 6.72
C THR A 137 14.45 1.97 5.36
N LEU A 138 13.96 2.82 4.45
CA LEU A 138 13.61 2.39 3.10
C LEU A 138 14.82 1.89 2.30
N GLU A 139 15.98 2.54 2.43
CA GLU A 139 17.24 2.08 1.81
C GLU A 139 17.70 0.72 2.35
N GLU A 140 17.54 0.49 3.66
CA GLU A 140 17.86 -0.78 4.33
C GLU A 140 16.95 -1.92 3.84
N LEU A 141 15.63 -1.67 3.75
CA LEU A 141 14.65 -2.64 3.24
C LEU A 141 14.90 -3.07 1.79
N LEU A 142 15.57 -2.24 1.00
CA LEU A 142 15.88 -2.52 -0.40
C LEU A 142 17.14 -3.37 -0.61
N GLN A 143 17.94 -3.64 0.43
CA GLN A 143 19.20 -4.37 0.28
C GLN A 143 19.00 -5.85 -0.03
N GLU A 144 17.97 -6.46 0.54
CA GLU A 144 17.65 -7.89 0.42
C GLU A 144 16.21 -8.08 -0.04
N PRO A 145 15.85 -9.28 -0.56
CA PRO A 145 14.45 -9.69 -0.75
C PRO A 145 13.61 -9.43 0.51
N ASP A 146 12.33 -9.07 0.33
CA ASP A 146 11.45 -8.81 1.46
C ASP A 146 11.26 -10.13 2.24
N ILE A 147 11.46 -10.09 3.56
CA ILE A 147 11.30 -11.28 4.41
C ILE A 147 9.85 -11.80 4.41
N PHE A 148 8.91 -11.00 3.91
CA PHE A 148 7.51 -11.33 3.71
C PHE A 148 7.16 -11.60 2.23
N ALA A 149 8.13 -12.00 1.40
CA ALA A 149 7.97 -12.27 -0.04
C ALA A 149 6.74 -13.14 -0.37
N ASP A 150 6.45 -14.15 0.47
CA ASP A 150 5.34 -15.10 0.29
C ASP A 150 3.95 -14.47 0.36
N PHE A 151 3.83 -13.24 0.90
CA PHE A 151 2.56 -12.52 0.98
C PHE A 151 2.25 -11.66 -0.24
N TYR A 152 3.21 -11.47 -1.16
CA TYR A 152 2.96 -10.73 -2.39
C TYR A 152 2.12 -11.55 -3.40
N PRO A 153 1.29 -10.90 -4.24
CA PRO A 153 1.11 -9.46 -4.36
C PRO A 153 0.28 -8.84 -3.22
N MET A 154 0.54 -7.57 -2.91
CA MET A 154 -0.09 -6.86 -1.79
C MET A 154 -0.83 -5.60 -2.26
N PRO A 155 -2.00 -5.28 -1.66
CA PRO A 155 -2.82 -4.16 -2.10
C PRO A 155 -2.17 -2.83 -1.78
N ALA A 156 -1.96 -1.99 -2.78
CA ALA A 156 -1.55 -0.59 -2.63
C ALA A 156 -2.78 0.32 -2.69
N LYS A 157 -2.79 1.41 -1.91
CA LYS A 157 -3.82 2.46 -2.06
C LYS A 157 -3.46 3.50 -3.10
N ARG A 158 -2.17 3.61 -3.41
CA ARG A 158 -1.60 4.56 -4.35
C ARG A 158 -0.31 3.96 -4.89
N ALA A 159 -0.06 4.24 -6.16
CA ALA A 159 1.16 3.92 -6.88
C ALA A 159 1.57 5.21 -7.61
N LEU A 160 2.86 5.57 -7.56
CA LEU A 160 3.41 6.67 -8.35
C LEU A 160 3.85 6.16 -9.73
N CYS A 161 4.41 4.96 -9.75
CA CYS A 161 5.06 4.32 -10.90
C CYS A 161 4.09 3.63 -11.85
N PHE A 162 2.94 3.19 -11.34
CA PHE A 162 2.04 2.27 -12.05
C PHE A 162 0.61 2.83 -12.20
N GLN A 163 0.49 4.12 -12.50
CA GLN A 163 -0.82 4.78 -12.64
C GLN A 163 -1.59 4.29 -13.87
N ASP A 164 -0.89 3.86 -14.92
CA ASP A 164 -1.45 3.26 -16.14
C ASP A 164 -2.16 1.93 -15.90
N LEU A 165 -1.84 1.23 -14.79
CA LEU A 165 -2.52 -0.02 -14.47
C LEU A 165 -3.99 0.20 -14.06
N GLN A 166 -4.38 1.40 -13.63
CA GLN A 166 -5.74 1.65 -13.16
C GLN A 166 -6.70 1.91 -14.33
N PRO A 167 -7.64 0.99 -14.63
CA PRO A 167 -8.63 1.23 -15.67
C PRO A 167 -9.56 2.38 -15.31
N GLY A 168 -10.06 3.06 -16.33
CA GLY A 168 -11.07 4.10 -16.18
C GLY A 168 -12.39 3.55 -15.61
N LEU A 169 -13.17 4.42 -14.97
CA LEU A 169 -14.49 4.06 -14.47
C LEU A 169 -15.51 4.05 -15.63
N SER A 170 -16.16 2.91 -15.87
CA SER A 170 -17.35 2.82 -16.73
C SER A 170 -18.60 3.11 -15.92
N LYS A 171 -19.53 3.87 -16.51
CA LYS A 171 -20.85 4.14 -15.90
C LYS A 171 -21.81 2.95 -16.08
N GLU A 172 -21.54 2.11 -17.07
CA GLU A 172 -22.32 0.92 -17.43
C GLU A 172 -21.89 -0.30 -16.61
N ARG A 173 -20.59 -0.39 -16.25
CA ARG A 173 -20.04 -1.47 -15.41
C ARG A 173 -19.28 -0.90 -14.22
N VAL A 174 -20.01 -0.33 -13.27
CA VAL A 174 -19.44 0.36 -12.11
C VAL A 174 -18.73 -0.63 -11.19
N ILE A 175 -19.37 -1.73 -10.82
CA ILE A 175 -18.81 -2.74 -9.90
C ILE A 175 -17.60 -3.42 -10.55
N GLY A 176 -17.73 -3.82 -11.81
CA GLY A 176 -16.62 -4.40 -12.59
C GLY A 176 -15.44 -3.44 -12.70
N SER A 177 -15.68 -2.14 -12.92
CA SER A 177 -14.60 -1.15 -12.98
C SER A 177 -13.91 -0.95 -11.63
N LEU A 178 -14.67 -0.93 -10.53
CA LEU A 178 -14.12 -0.81 -9.17
C LEU A 178 -13.27 -2.03 -8.82
N GLN A 179 -13.74 -3.24 -9.13
CA GLN A 179 -12.99 -4.46 -8.93
C GLN A 179 -11.70 -4.45 -9.77
N ALA A 180 -11.78 -4.12 -11.05
CA ALA A 180 -10.61 -4.08 -11.93
C ALA A 180 -9.54 -3.11 -11.42
N ARG A 181 -9.95 -1.95 -10.87
CA ARG A 181 -9.03 -1.02 -10.21
C ARG A 181 -8.42 -1.57 -8.92
N ALA A 182 -9.18 -2.30 -8.12
CA ALA A 182 -8.66 -2.95 -6.91
C ALA A 182 -7.62 -4.02 -7.26
N VAL A 183 -7.89 -4.85 -8.27
CA VAL A 183 -6.97 -5.87 -8.78
C VAL A 183 -5.72 -5.23 -9.38
N ALA A 184 -5.85 -4.14 -10.13
CA ALA A 184 -4.71 -3.42 -10.71
C ALA A 184 -3.72 -2.86 -9.68
N LEU A 185 -4.17 -2.63 -8.44
CA LEU A 185 -3.34 -2.15 -7.35
C LEU A 185 -2.86 -3.28 -6.42
N MET A 186 -2.98 -4.55 -6.83
CA MET A 186 -2.26 -5.65 -6.20
C MET A 186 -0.85 -5.70 -6.77
N LEU A 187 0.09 -5.01 -6.09
CA LEU A 187 1.46 -4.89 -6.57
C LEU A 187 2.32 -6.07 -6.11
N THR A 188 3.13 -6.57 -7.02
CA THR A 188 4.19 -7.55 -6.74
C THR A 188 5.32 -6.92 -5.92
N GLU A 189 6.20 -7.75 -5.35
CA GLU A 189 7.38 -7.25 -4.62
C GLU A 189 8.24 -6.33 -5.50
N ASP A 190 8.52 -6.72 -6.74
CA ASP A 190 9.30 -5.91 -7.71
C ASP A 190 8.66 -4.55 -7.96
N GLN A 191 7.32 -4.48 -8.01
CA GLN A 191 6.60 -3.21 -8.15
C GLN A 191 6.71 -2.35 -6.87
N TYR A 192 6.64 -2.93 -5.67
CA TYR A 192 6.93 -2.17 -4.45
C TYR A 192 8.39 -1.71 -4.37
N ARG A 193 9.35 -2.51 -4.84
CA ARG A 193 10.75 -2.10 -4.99
C ARG A 193 10.88 -0.96 -5.98
N ALA A 194 10.13 -0.96 -7.08
CA ALA A 194 10.11 0.15 -8.03
C ALA A 194 9.59 1.45 -7.37
N GLU A 195 8.46 1.37 -6.66
CA GLU A 195 7.90 2.51 -5.91
C GLU A 195 8.90 3.05 -4.88
N ALA A 196 9.52 2.17 -4.09
CA ALA A 196 10.51 2.55 -3.08
C ALA A 196 11.74 3.24 -3.69
N ASN A 197 12.31 2.68 -4.77
CA ASN A 197 13.41 3.33 -5.48
C ASN A 197 12.98 4.69 -6.05
N TYR A 198 11.77 4.80 -6.58
CA TYR A 198 11.27 6.07 -7.10
C TYR A 198 11.08 7.12 -6.00
N ILE A 199 10.58 6.72 -4.83
CA ILE A 199 10.49 7.57 -3.63
C ILE A 199 11.88 8.07 -3.22
N LEU A 200 12.89 7.19 -3.15
CA LEU A 200 14.26 7.60 -2.82
C LEU A 200 14.83 8.56 -3.87
N ALA A 201 14.61 8.28 -5.16
CA ALA A 201 15.06 9.13 -6.25
C ALA A 201 14.53 10.57 -6.13
N MET A 202 13.26 10.74 -5.76
CA MET A 202 12.64 12.06 -5.66
C MET A 202 12.87 12.76 -4.32
N SER A 203 12.98 12.01 -3.22
CA SER A 203 12.90 12.55 -1.86
C SER A 203 14.25 12.69 -1.19
N ARG A 204 15.21 11.77 -1.42
CA ARG A 204 16.54 11.84 -0.82
C ARG A 204 17.26 13.13 -1.21
N VAL A 205 17.94 13.73 -0.24
CA VAL A 205 18.89 14.84 -0.47
C VAL A 205 20.22 14.53 0.22
N ASN A 206 21.31 15.09 -0.31
CA ASN A 206 22.60 15.06 0.37
C ASN A 206 22.66 16.05 1.54
N GLU A 207 23.81 16.13 2.22
CA GLU A 207 24.05 17.04 3.37
C GLU A 207 23.74 18.52 3.05
N SER A 208 23.94 18.93 1.79
CA SER A 208 23.62 20.28 1.30
C SER A 208 22.15 20.47 0.92
N GLY A 209 21.28 19.48 1.12
CA GLY A 209 19.87 19.54 0.75
C GLY A 209 19.61 19.42 -0.76
N ARG A 210 20.57 18.89 -1.53
CA ARG A 210 20.48 18.78 -3.00
C ARG A 210 20.37 17.33 -3.47
N LEU A 211 19.71 17.14 -4.61
CA LEU A 211 19.74 15.86 -5.34
C LEU A 211 21.16 15.63 -5.88
N ASP A 212 21.64 14.40 -5.86
CA ASP A 212 22.97 14.03 -6.36
C ASP A 212 22.92 12.77 -7.25
N ARG A 213 24.09 12.21 -7.57
CA ARG A 213 24.19 11.01 -8.42
C ARG A 213 23.44 9.80 -7.85
N GLN A 214 23.33 9.68 -6.53
CA GLN A 214 22.63 8.56 -5.89
C GLN A 214 21.14 8.58 -6.21
N ASN A 215 20.53 9.77 -6.29
CA ASN A 215 19.14 9.91 -6.73
C ASN A 215 18.90 9.35 -8.14
N VAL A 216 19.88 9.54 -9.04
CA VAL A 216 19.81 8.98 -10.40
C VAL A 216 19.92 7.46 -10.39
N VAL A 217 20.79 6.90 -9.53
CA VAL A 217 20.90 5.43 -9.37
C VAL A 217 19.57 4.83 -8.92
N TYR A 218 18.89 5.45 -7.95
CA TYR A 218 17.56 5.00 -7.54
C TYR A 218 16.53 5.12 -8.67
N LEU A 219 16.56 6.22 -9.42
CA LEU A 219 15.66 6.40 -10.56
C LEU A 219 15.85 5.29 -11.61
N ASP A 220 17.10 4.99 -11.97
CA ASP A 220 17.44 3.94 -12.94
C ASP A 220 16.97 2.56 -12.45
N LYS A 221 17.10 2.27 -11.14
CA LYS A 221 16.56 1.03 -10.55
C LYS A 221 15.03 0.97 -10.62
N ALA A 222 14.34 2.07 -10.36
CA ALA A 222 12.88 2.12 -10.47
C ALA A 222 12.41 1.88 -11.92
N GLU A 223 13.03 2.56 -12.89
CA GLU A 223 12.73 2.42 -14.32
C GLU A 223 13.03 0.98 -14.82
N ALA A 224 14.12 0.36 -14.35
CA ALA A 224 14.45 -1.02 -14.69
C ALA A 224 13.41 -2.04 -14.18
N LEU A 225 12.69 -1.71 -13.11
CA LEU A 225 11.56 -2.48 -12.57
C LEU A 225 10.21 -2.07 -13.17
N GLY A 226 10.21 -1.29 -14.25
CA GLY A 226 9.00 -0.90 -14.99
C GLY A 226 8.29 0.34 -14.46
N CYS A 227 8.94 1.15 -13.60
CA CYS A 227 8.34 2.41 -13.16
C CYS A 227 8.20 3.41 -14.31
N HIS A 228 7.01 3.99 -14.47
CA HIS A 228 6.76 5.07 -15.41
C HIS A 228 6.72 6.44 -14.69
N ASP A 229 7.43 7.43 -15.23
CA ASP A 229 7.49 8.80 -14.68
C ASP A 229 6.25 9.63 -15.02
N PHE A 230 5.13 9.32 -14.36
CA PHE A 230 3.90 10.10 -14.51
C PHE A 230 3.98 11.52 -13.95
N MET A 231 4.96 11.80 -13.08
CA MET A 231 5.13 13.13 -12.48
C MET A 231 6.04 14.04 -13.30
N GLY A 232 6.70 13.53 -14.34
CA GLY A 232 7.64 14.26 -15.19
C GLY A 232 8.88 14.75 -14.44
N ILE A 233 9.28 14.09 -13.34
CA ILE A 233 10.38 14.57 -12.48
C ILE A 233 11.74 13.99 -12.85
N SER A 234 11.80 12.95 -13.69
CA SER A 234 13.05 12.24 -14.04
C SER A 234 14.05 13.17 -14.70
N ALA A 235 13.59 13.97 -15.66
CA ALA A 235 14.44 14.94 -16.35
C ALA A 235 15.04 15.96 -15.37
N ARG A 236 14.24 16.42 -14.38
CA ARG A 236 14.68 17.34 -13.34
C ARG A 236 15.72 16.69 -12.44
N ILE A 237 15.46 15.48 -11.92
CA ILE A 237 16.40 14.74 -11.05
C ILE A 237 17.75 14.58 -11.77
N ARG A 238 17.73 14.11 -13.02
CA ARG A 238 18.94 13.90 -13.83
C ARG A 238 19.69 15.20 -14.12
N SER A 239 18.99 16.32 -14.28
CA SER A 239 19.60 17.64 -14.50
C SER A 239 20.23 18.21 -13.23
N GLU A 240 19.51 18.20 -12.11
CA GLU A 240 19.99 18.71 -10.82
C GLU A 240 21.20 17.91 -10.32
N ALA A 241 21.16 16.58 -10.40
CA ALA A 241 22.27 15.71 -10.02
C ALA A 241 23.57 15.99 -10.79
N LYS A 242 23.49 16.41 -12.06
CA LYS A 242 24.66 16.80 -12.87
C LYS A 242 25.27 18.13 -12.41
N SER A 243 24.46 19.03 -11.85
CA SER A 243 24.91 20.35 -11.40
C SER A 243 25.73 20.30 -10.10
N VAL A 244 25.52 19.29 -9.26
CA VAL A 244 26.23 19.12 -7.97
C VAL A 244 27.71 18.71 -8.14
N GLY A 245 28.14 18.35 -9.35
CA GLY A 245 29.53 18.01 -9.68
C GLY A 245 30.29 19.06 -10.51
N LYS A 246 29.71 20.26 -10.74
CA LYS A 246 30.42 21.37 -11.38
C LYS A 246 30.95 22.33 -10.31
N PRO A 247 32.25 22.67 -10.33
CA PRO A 247 32.84 23.65 -9.42
C PRO A 247 32.21 25.03 -9.60
#